data_AF-M9REY2-F1
#
_entry.id   AF-M9REY2-F1
#
_cell.length_a   1.000
_cell.length_b   1.000
_cell.length_c   1.000
_cell.angle_alpha   90.00
_cell.angle_beta   90.00
_cell.angle_gamma   90.00
#
_symmetry.space_group_name_H-M   'P 1'
#
loop_
_entity.id
_entity.type
_entity.pdbx_description
1 polymer ?
#
loop_
_entity_poly.entity_id
_entity_poly.type
_entity_poly.pdbx_seq_one_letter_code
_entity_poly.pdbx_strand_id
1 'polypeptide(L)'
;MTTEGPEIWKHGPVFDSLYHAFKVFGRKPITAPQSSNPFAAPENVDQDDENTRNLVTWIWGRYGHLSGFALSDLTHKDGTKASCRC
;
A
#
# COMPACT_ATOMS: atom_id res chain seq x y z
N MET A 1 -6.93 -3.22 12.21
CA MET A 1 -7.76 -3.43 11.00
C MET A 1 -8.30 -2.08 10.61
N THR A 2 -7.97 -1.58 9.42
CA THR A 2 -8.48 -0.30 8.91
C THR A 2 -10.01 -0.38 8.83
N THR A 3 -10.70 0.67 9.26
CA THR A 3 -12.18 0.76 9.26
C THR A 3 -12.79 0.91 7.87
N GLU A 4 -11.96 1.20 6.86
CA GLU A 4 -12.36 1.32 5.46
C GLU A 4 -12.06 0.03 4.66
N GLY A 5 -12.96 -0.31 3.73
CA GLY A 5 -12.79 -1.42 2.79
C GLY A 5 -12.05 -0.98 1.52
N PRO A 6 -11.37 -1.91 0.82
CA PRO A 6 -10.70 -1.59 -0.44
C PRO A 6 -11.71 -1.33 -1.56
N GLU A 7 -11.50 -0.27 -2.34
CA GLU A 7 -12.26 0.05 -3.55
C GLU A 7 -11.58 -0.51 -4.79
N ILE A 8 -12.35 -1.00 -5.77
CA ILE A 8 -11.80 -1.59 -7.00
C ILE A 8 -11.57 -0.50 -8.05
N TRP A 9 -10.31 -0.16 -8.29
CA TRP A 9 -9.89 0.79 -9.33
C TRP A 9 -9.31 0.03 -10.54
N LYS A 10 -9.06 0.75 -11.64
CA LYS A 10 -8.53 0.19 -12.90
C LYS A 10 -7.27 -0.67 -12.73
N HIS A 11 -6.45 -0.38 -11.71
CA HIS A 11 -5.18 -1.06 -11.46
C HIS A 11 -5.20 -1.96 -10.22
N GLY A 12 -6.38 -2.27 -9.68
CA GLY A 12 -6.55 -3.13 -8.53
C GLY A 12 -7.21 -2.44 -7.33
N PRO A 13 -7.28 -3.12 -6.18
CA PRO A 13 -7.90 -2.58 -4.99
C PRO A 13 -7.06 -1.45 -4.39
N VAL A 14 -7.71 -0.33 -4.07
CA VAL A 14 -7.10 0.88 -3.50
C VAL A 14 -7.85 1.27 -2.23
N PHE A 15 -7.12 1.65 -1.19
CA PHE A 15 -7.69 2.31 -0.01
C PHE A 15 -7.65 3.81 -0.22
N ASP A 16 -8.79 4.48 -0.13
CA ASP A 16 -8.91 5.90 -0.49
C ASP A 16 -8.07 6.80 0.42
N SER A 17 -8.11 6.56 1.73
CA SER A 17 -7.32 7.35 2.69
C SER A 17 -5.82 7.24 2.41
N LEU A 18 -5.35 6.05 2.06
CA LEU A 18 -3.96 5.76 1.76
C LEU A 18 -3.55 6.43 0.44
N TYR A 19 -4.40 6.34 -0.58
CA TYR A 19 -4.15 6.99 -1.86
C TYR A 19 -4.05 8.52 -1.68
N HIS A 20 -4.95 9.13 -0.93
CA HIS A 20 -4.93 10.58 -0.67
C HIS A 20 -3.72 11.02 0.18
N ALA A 21 -3.27 10.20 1.12
CA ALA A 21 -2.07 10.48 1.90
C ALA A 21 -0.79 10.47 1.04
N PHE A 22 -0.67 9.56 0.07
CA PHE A 22 0.58 9.34 -0.66
C PHE A 22 0.58 9.86 -2.11
N LYS A 23 -0.56 10.25 -2.69
CA LYS A 23 -0.66 10.76 -4.08
C LYS A 23 0.27 11.94 -4.36
N VAL A 24 0.61 12.74 -3.33
CA VAL A 24 1.51 13.90 -3.45
C VAL A 24 2.93 13.52 -3.89
N PHE A 25 3.40 12.33 -3.52
CA PHE A 25 4.73 11.84 -3.92
C PHE A 25 4.73 11.33 -5.35
N GLY A 26 3.61 10.78 -5.84
CA GLY A 26 3.49 10.24 -7.18
C GLY A 26 4.54 9.17 -7.46
N ARG A 27 5.46 9.43 -8.40
CA ARG A 27 6.58 8.53 -8.75
C ARG A 27 7.86 8.83 -7.96
N LYS A 28 7.89 9.88 -7.14
CA LYS A 28 9.06 10.25 -6.34
C LYS A 28 9.14 9.34 -5.10
N PRO A 29 10.35 9.14 -4.54
CA PRO A 29 10.51 8.46 -3.26
C PRO A 29 9.68 9.13 -2.16
N ILE A 30 9.15 8.32 -1.24
CA ILE A 30 8.46 8.82 -0.05
C ILE A 30 9.53 9.35 0.90
N THR A 31 9.56 10.66 1.11
CA THR A 31 10.60 11.35 1.91
C THR A 31 10.16 11.69 3.33
N ALA A 32 8.86 11.53 3.64
CA ALA A 32 8.31 11.87 4.94
C ALA A 32 7.16 10.92 5.30
N PRO A 33 7.05 10.52 6.59
CA PRO A 33 5.90 9.76 7.06
C PRO A 33 4.61 10.56 6.86
N GLN A 34 3.52 9.87 6.50
CA GLN A 34 2.21 10.48 6.32
C GLN A 34 1.20 9.86 7.28
N SER A 35 0.25 10.68 7.72
CA SER A 35 -0.93 10.22 8.43
C SER A 35 -2.09 10.09 7.45
N SER A 36 -2.97 9.11 7.68
CA SER A 36 -4.25 9.04 6.98
C SER A 36 -5.18 10.21 7.36
N ASN A 37 -4.94 10.85 8.51
CA ASN A 37 -5.61 12.06 8.93
C ASN A 37 -4.65 13.27 8.82
N PRO A 38 -4.93 14.26 7.94
CA PRO A 38 -4.06 15.42 7.75
C PRO A 38 -3.92 16.31 9.00
N PHE A 39 -4.78 16.14 10.00
CA PHE A 39 -4.73 16.87 11.27
C PHE A 39 -4.05 16.09 12.40
N ALA A 40 -3.65 14.83 12.17
CA ALA A 40 -2.98 14.00 13.17
C ALA A 40 -1.51 13.80 12.83
N ALA A 41 -0.67 13.67 13.87
CA ALA A 41 0.71 13.25 13.68
C ALA A 41 0.75 11.84 13.04
N PRO A 42 1.71 11.58 12.14
CA PRO A 42 1.89 10.24 11.59
C PRO A 42 2.21 9.25 12.72
N GLU A 43 1.52 8.11 12.67
CA GLU A 43 1.77 7.00 13.58
C GLU A 43 3.17 6.45 13.31
N ASN A 44 4.00 6.36 14.36
CA ASN A 44 5.32 5.75 14.29
C ASN A 44 5.26 4.38 14.94
N VAL A 45 5.71 3.37 14.19
CA VAL A 45 6.01 2.07 14.77
C VAL A 45 7.31 2.18 15.54
N ASP A 46 7.35 1.59 16.73
CA ASP A 46 8.56 1.48 17.54
C ASP A 46 9.68 0.81 16.71
N GLN A 47 10.89 1.36 16.78
CA GLN A 47 12.03 0.79 16.07
C GLN A 47 12.42 -0.58 16.61
N ASP A 48 12.08 -0.89 17.86
CA ASP A 48 12.41 -2.16 18.50
C ASP A 48 11.31 -3.24 18.32
N ASP A 49 10.23 -2.92 17.59
CA ASP A 49 9.22 -3.93 17.22
C ASP A 49 9.74 -4.87 16.12
N GLU A 50 10.46 -5.90 16.56
CA GLU A 50 11.02 -6.94 15.68
C GLU A 50 9.96 -7.62 14.81
N ASN A 51 8.73 -7.79 15.30
CA ASN A 51 7.68 -8.47 14.54
C ASN A 51 7.27 -7.63 13.33
N THR A 52 7.04 -6.33 13.54
CA THR A 52 6.71 -5.42 12.46
C THR A 52 7.86 -5.26 11.47
N ARG A 53 9.11 -5.16 11.95
CA ARG A 53 10.29 -5.10 11.06
C ARG A 53 10.46 -6.35 10.21
N ASN A 54 10.29 -7.52 10.81
CA ASN A 54 10.40 -8.80 10.09
C ASN A 54 9.32 -8.93 9.03
N LEU A 55 8.08 -8.53 9.35
CA LEU A 55 6.98 -8.52 8.39
C LEU A 55 7.26 -7.57 7.22
N VAL A 56 7.65 -6.32 7.50
CA VAL A 56 7.95 -5.33 6.46
C VAL A 56 9.11 -5.80 5.58
N THR A 57 10.17 -6.36 6.17
CA THR A 57 11.32 -6.88 5.44
C THR A 57 10.93 -8.05 4.54
N TRP A 58 10.09 -8.95 5.02
CA TRP A 58 9.58 -10.08 4.23
C TRP A 58 8.72 -9.62 3.05
N ILE A 59 7.79 -8.68 3.29
CA ILE A 59 6.96 -8.08 2.23
C ILE A 59 7.84 -7.38 1.20
N TRP A 60 8.80 -6.57 1.65
CA TRP A 60 9.70 -5.81 0.80
C TRP A 60 10.59 -6.72 -0.06
N GLY A 61 11.15 -7.78 0.52
CA GLY A 61 11.95 -8.75 -0.23
C GLY A 61 11.14 -9.45 -1.33
N ARG A 62 9.86 -9.72 -1.08
CA ARG A 62 8.98 -10.43 -2.02
C ARG A 62 8.45 -9.53 -3.15
N TYR A 63 8.15 -8.27 -2.86
CA TYR A 63 7.41 -7.40 -3.80
C TYR A 63 8.14 -6.10 -4.18
N GLY A 64 9.13 -5.65 -3.40
CA GLY A 64 9.78 -4.34 -3.57
C GLY A 64 10.60 -4.21 -4.86
N HIS A 65 10.96 -5.33 -5.50
CA HIS A 65 11.65 -5.34 -6.79
C HIS A 65 10.69 -5.28 -8.00
N LEU A 66 9.38 -5.41 -7.77
CA LEU A 66 8.37 -5.39 -8.83
C LEU A 66 7.96 -3.96 -9.16
N SER A 67 7.67 -3.72 -10.44
CA SER A 67 7.09 -2.44 -10.87
C SER A 67 5.62 -2.34 -10.44
N GLY A 68 5.08 -1.12 -10.39
CA GLY A 68 3.67 -0.90 -10.07
C GLY A 68 2.70 -1.66 -11.01
N PHE A 69 3.06 -1.79 -12.30
CA PHE A 69 2.29 -2.61 -13.25
C PHE A 69 2.37 -4.11 -12.93
N ALA A 70 3.56 -4.63 -12.61
CA ALA A 70 3.71 -6.03 -12.24
C ALA A 70 2.95 -6.36 -10.94
N LEU A 71 2.91 -5.44 -9.97
CA LEU A 71 2.08 -5.58 -8.77
C LEU A 71 0.59 -5.56 -9.11
N SER A 72 0.16 -4.66 -9.99
CA SER A 72 -1.21 -4.62 -10.49
C SER A 72 -1.60 -5.94 -11.17
N ASP A 73 -0.77 -6.46 -12.07
CA ASP A 73 -1.01 -7.73 -12.77
C ASP A 73 -1.13 -8.92 -11.81
N LEU A 74 -0.35 -8.93 -10.72
CA LEU A 74 -0.48 -9.96 -9.67
C LEU A 74 -1.88 -9.96 -9.02
N THR A 75 -2.54 -8.80 -8.92
CA THR A 75 -3.91 -8.72 -8.39
C THR A 75 -4.97 -9.16 -9.41
N HIS A 76 -4.62 -9.26 -10.70
CA HIS A 76 -5.50 -9.65 -11.80
C HIS A 76 -5.29 -11.09 -12.29
N LYS A 77 -4.33 -11.85 -11.74
CA LYS A 77 -4.13 -13.26 -12.11
C LYS A 77 -5.36 -14.12 -11.74
N ASP A 78 -5.67 -15.08 -12.60
CA ASP A 78 -6.80 -16.01 -12.44
C ASP A 78 -6.77 -16.68 -11.05
N GLY A 79 -7.86 -16.47 -10.29
CA GLY A 79 -8.01 -16.93 -8.90
C GLY A 79 -7.90 -15.83 -7.83
N THR A 80 -7.48 -14.61 -8.21
CA THR A 80 -7.41 -13.47 -7.28
C THR A 80 -8.70 -12.64 -7.35
N LYS A 81 -9.27 -12.28 -6.20
CA LYS A 81 -10.62 -11.68 -6.06
C LYS A 81 -10.77 -10.27 -6.66
N ALA A 82 -9.73 -9.70 -7.27
CA ALA A 82 -9.70 -8.33 -7.79
C ALA A 82 -9.76 -8.27 -9.34
N SER A 83 -10.44 -9.22 -9.98
CA SER A 83 -10.78 -9.12 -11.40
C SER A 83 -11.84 -8.04 -11.61
N CYS A 84 -11.42 -6.86 -12.11
CA CYS A 84 -12.34 -5.93 -12.74
C CYS A 84 -12.57 -6.43 -14.17
N ARG A 85 -13.78 -6.97 -14.47
CA ARG A 85 -14.18 -7.25 -15.86
C ARG A 85 -14.31 -5.91 -16.59
N CYS A 86 -13.41 -5.64 -17.52
CA CYS A 86 -13.59 -4.67 -18.59
C CYS A 86 -13.53 -5.40 -19.92
#